data_AF-A0A852V5M8-F1
#
_entry.id   AF-A0A852V5M8-F1
#
_cell.length_a   1.000
_cell.length_b   1.000
_cell.length_c   1.000
_cell.angle_alpha   90.00
_cell.angle_beta   90.00
_cell.angle_gamma   90.00
#
_symmetry.space_group_name_H-M   'P 1'
#
loop_
_entity.id
_entity.type
_entity.pdbx_description
1 polymer ?
#
loop_
_entity_poly.entity_id
_entity_poly.type
_entity_poly.pdbx_seq_one_letter_code
_entity_poly.pdbx_strand_id
1 'polypeptide(L)'
;MAGGRRAVTGRVDGDDVLRVEWPDPDGGRSGAEDGDIVLRHAETGEEHAGTALAGLAPGIWVVSYRGEPIATDDPGFSLDGLMAYAAMPREREIRAFRTSVGTLALTVREVRPYVEVTGVVSDDGVVGVTGMIAYGEPIEGPARLVAVPRKGAEPVGGPGAFHGRSFEGGVRIEPMADGQRRRRTFWDLYAEADGARLPLAARLDDVTDKKTKVRFPAQHVGQVRVRPYYTDTDSLAVALTIEEEGT
;
A
#
# COMPACT_ATOMS: atom_id res chain seq x y z
N MET A 1 20.04 -22.38 -28.56
CA MET A 1 19.06 -21.66 -27.71
C MET A 1 19.27 -20.18 -27.98
N ALA A 2 18.32 -19.52 -28.62
CA ALA A 2 18.39 -18.08 -28.81
C ALA A 2 18.31 -17.42 -27.42
N GLY A 3 19.32 -16.63 -27.05
CA GLY A 3 19.34 -15.95 -25.77
C GLY A 3 18.21 -14.93 -25.72
N GLY A 4 17.15 -15.22 -24.96
CA GLY A 4 16.06 -14.27 -24.75
C GLY A 4 16.59 -12.93 -24.24
N ARG A 5 16.06 -11.83 -24.78
CA ARG A 5 16.46 -10.48 -24.38
C ARG A 5 16.10 -10.29 -22.90
N ARG A 6 17.09 -9.93 -22.08
CA ARG A 6 16.91 -9.70 -20.65
C ARG A 6 16.75 -8.19 -20.41
N ALA A 7 15.69 -7.78 -19.74
CA ALA A 7 15.50 -6.40 -19.31
C ALA A 7 16.40 -6.08 -18.11
N VAL A 8 16.92 -4.85 -18.06
CA VAL A 8 17.62 -4.30 -16.90
C VAL A 8 16.59 -3.80 -15.88
N THR A 9 15.56 -3.09 -16.35
CA THR A 9 14.45 -2.64 -15.51
C THR A 9 13.11 -2.77 -16.23
N GLY A 10 12.05 -3.01 -15.45
CA GLY A 10 10.66 -2.90 -15.89
C GLY A 10 9.86 -2.09 -14.87
N ARG A 11 9.33 -0.93 -15.26
CA ARG A 11 8.59 -0.02 -14.36
C ARG A 11 7.34 0.53 -15.02
N VAL A 12 6.30 0.76 -14.21
CA VAL A 12 5.14 1.53 -14.64
C VAL A 12 5.31 2.95 -14.15
N ASP A 13 5.19 3.93 -15.04
CA ASP A 13 5.27 5.34 -14.68
C ASP A 13 3.89 5.93 -14.34
N GLY A 14 3.87 7.22 -14.05
CA GLY A 14 2.67 7.95 -13.69
C GLY A 14 1.63 8.05 -14.82
N ASP A 15 1.97 7.78 -16.06
CA ASP A 15 1.05 7.89 -17.20
C ASP A 15 0.46 6.53 -17.60
N ASP A 16 0.57 5.54 -16.71
CA ASP A 16 0.24 4.14 -16.98
C ASP A 16 1.02 3.61 -18.20
N VAL A 17 2.30 3.96 -18.33
CA VAL A 17 3.18 3.43 -19.38
C VAL A 17 4.21 2.47 -18.79
N LEU A 18 4.32 1.28 -19.37
CA LEU A 18 5.38 0.34 -19.07
C LEU A 18 6.70 0.77 -19.73
N ARG A 19 7.68 1.14 -18.93
CA ARG A 19 9.06 1.37 -19.36
C ARG A 19 9.89 0.11 -19.16
N VAL A 20 10.45 -0.40 -20.25
CA VAL A 20 11.41 -1.51 -20.24
C VAL A 20 12.76 -0.99 -20.70
N GLU A 21 13.76 -1.06 -19.82
CA GLU A 21 15.13 -0.73 -20.19
C GLU A 21 15.89 -2.00 -20.58
N TRP A 22 16.58 -1.95 -21.70
CA TRP A 22 17.40 -3.05 -22.20
C TRP A 22 18.88 -2.76 -21.96
N PRO A 23 19.72 -3.79 -21.77
CA PRO A 23 21.15 -3.62 -21.79
C PRO A 23 21.55 -3.21 -23.21
N ASP A 24 22.40 -2.19 -23.33
CA ASP A 24 22.90 -1.80 -24.64
C ASP A 24 23.82 -2.86 -25.22
N PRO A 25 23.74 -3.10 -26.53
CA PRO A 25 24.75 -3.89 -27.21
C PRO A 25 26.14 -3.23 -27.17
N ASP A 26 26.23 -1.88 -27.11
CA ASP A 26 27.49 -1.11 -27.19
C ASP A 26 27.66 0.04 -26.16
N GLY A 27 26.83 0.09 -25.10
CA GLY A 27 26.93 1.10 -24.03
C GLY A 27 26.21 2.46 -24.26
N GLY A 28 25.34 2.57 -25.26
CA GLY A 28 24.50 3.77 -25.47
C GLY A 28 23.00 3.46 -25.56
N ARG A 29 22.20 3.97 -24.60
CA ARG A 29 20.81 3.56 -24.29
C ARG A 29 19.90 3.42 -25.52
N SER A 30 19.61 2.19 -25.95
CA SER A 30 18.57 1.90 -26.94
C SER A 30 17.24 1.58 -26.25
N GLY A 31 16.23 2.43 -26.43
CA GLY A 31 14.86 2.17 -25.99
C GLY A 31 14.24 1.00 -26.79
N ALA A 32 13.27 0.31 -26.21
CA ALA A 32 12.46 -0.66 -26.94
C ALA A 32 11.71 0.04 -28.08
N GLU A 33 11.59 -0.58 -29.25
CA GLU A 33 10.51 -0.20 -30.18
C GLU A 33 9.20 -0.73 -29.56
N ASP A 34 8.35 0.17 -29.07
CA ASP A 34 7.12 -0.13 -28.32
C ASP A 34 6.17 -1.13 -29.01
N GLY A 35 6.24 -1.25 -30.34
CA GLY A 35 5.34 -2.09 -31.14
C GLY A 35 5.53 -3.61 -31.01
N ASP A 36 6.61 -4.07 -30.38
CA ASP A 36 6.95 -5.49 -30.23
C ASP A 36 6.58 -6.07 -28.86
N ILE A 37 6.07 -5.24 -27.94
CA ILE A 37 5.66 -5.65 -26.60
C ILE A 37 4.21 -6.13 -26.62
N VAL A 38 3.96 -7.29 -26.01
CA VAL A 38 2.62 -7.84 -25.81
C VAL A 38 2.45 -8.22 -24.34
N LEU A 39 1.36 -7.76 -23.73
CA LEU A 39 0.92 -8.20 -22.42
C LEU A 39 -0.17 -9.25 -22.59
N ARG A 40 -0.03 -10.39 -21.91
CA ARG A 40 -1.05 -11.44 -21.91
C ARG A 40 -1.59 -11.67 -20.51
N HIS A 41 -2.90 -11.57 -20.33
CA HIS A 41 -3.56 -11.88 -19.07
C HIS A 41 -3.41 -13.37 -18.75
N ALA A 42 -2.88 -13.69 -17.57
CA ALA A 42 -2.50 -15.05 -17.19
C ALA A 42 -3.68 -16.02 -17.11
N GLU A 43 -4.85 -15.53 -16.67
CA GLU A 43 -6.05 -16.37 -16.52
C GLU A 43 -6.93 -16.44 -17.77
N THR A 44 -7.24 -15.30 -18.39
CA THR A 44 -8.18 -15.22 -19.54
C THR A 44 -7.51 -15.43 -20.89
N GLY A 45 -6.19 -15.24 -20.97
CA GLY A 45 -5.45 -15.24 -22.24
C GLY A 45 -5.67 -13.98 -23.10
N GLU A 46 -6.37 -12.96 -22.58
CA GLU A 46 -6.53 -11.66 -23.23
C GLU A 46 -5.16 -11.05 -23.55
N GLU A 47 -5.03 -10.44 -24.73
CA GLU A 47 -3.79 -9.81 -25.18
C GLU A 47 -3.97 -8.31 -25.36
N HIS A 48 -2.93 -7.57 -24.97
CA HIS A 48 -2.83 -6.13 -25.15
C HIS A 48 -1.48 -5.80 -25.77
N ALA A 49 -1.48 -5.06 -26.88
CA ALA A 49 -0.27 -4.69 -27.61
C ALA A 49 0.26 -3.33 -27.16
N GLY A 50 1.58 -3.22 -27.03
CA GLY A 50 2.29 -1.99 -26.69
C GLY A 50 2.48 -1.77 -25.20
N THR A 51 2.97 -0.57 -24.85
CA THR A 51 3.38 -0.21 -23.50
C THR A 51 2.39 0.70 -22.77
N ALA A 52 1.39 1.26 -23.45
CA ALA A 52 0.32 2.02 -22.83
C ALA A 52 -0.67 1.07 -22.13
N LEU A 53 -0.81 1.15 -20.81
CA LEU A 53 -1.51 0.16 -19.98
C LEU A 53 -2.96 0.56 -19.67
N ALA A 54 -3.47 1.58 -20.35
CA ALA A 54 -4.85 2.01 -20.20
C ALA A 54 -5.81 0.89 -20.64
N GLY A 55 -6.75 0.54 -19.76
CA GLY A 55 -7.82 -0.41 -20.07
C GLY A 55 -7.52 -1.87 -19.71
N LEU A 56 -6.33 -2.20 -19.20
CA LEU A 56 -6.05 -3.55 -18.70
C LEU A 56 -7.04 -3.95 -17.60
N ALA A 57 -7.62 -5.14 -17.73
CA ALA A 57 -8.45 -5.73 -16.70
C ALA A 57 -7.63 -6.10 -15.44
N PRO A 58 -8.26 -6.12 -14.25
CA PRO A 58 -7.61 -6.61 -13.03
C PRO A 58 -7.10 -8.03 -13.19
N GLY A 59 -5.87 -8.29 -12.71
CA GLY A 59 -5.23 -9.60 -12.81
C GLY A 59 -3.72 -9.51 -13.03
N ILE A 60 -3.13 -10.65 -13.39
CA ILE A 60 -1.71 -10.77 -13.69
C ILE A 60 -1.51 -10.76 -15.20
N TRP A 61 -0.61 -9.91 -15.69
CA TRP A 61 -0.27 -9.79 -17.11
C TRP A 61 1.20 -10.15 -17.33
N VAL A 62 1.46 -11.18 -18.14
CA VAL A 62 2.82 -11.57 -18.52
C VAL A 62 3.29 -10.68 -19.67
N VAL A 63 4.47 -10.08 -19.53
CA VAL A 63 5.03 -9.19 -20.55
C VAL A 63 5.96 -9.99 -21.46
N SER A 64 5.70 -9.92 -22.76
CA SER A 64 6.48 -10.58 -23.80
C SER A 64 7.02 -9.56 -24.81
N TYR A 65 8.16 -9.87 -25.41
CA TYR A 65 8.75 -9.13 -26.53
C TYR A 65 8.94 -10.08 -27.70
N ARG A 66 8.35 -9.78 -28.86
CA ARG A 66 8.37 -10.66 -30.05
C ARG A 66 7.91 -12.11 -29.76
N GLY A 67 6.89 -12.25 -28.92
CA GLY A 67 6.28 -13.53 -28.57
C GLY A 67 6.99 -14.32 -27.46
N GLU A 68 8.11 -13.83 -26.95
CA GLU A 68 8.88 -14.48 -25.87
C GLU A 68 8.74 -13.68 -24.56
N PRO A 69 8.47 -14.32 -23.40
CA PRO A 69 8.44 -13.64 -22.12
C PRO A 69 9.75 -12.89 -21.83
N ILE A 70 9.63 -11.65 -21.35
CA ILE A 70 10.81 -10.82 -21.04
C ILE A 70 11.46 -11.36 -19.76
N ALA A 71 12.70 -11.84 -19.87
CA ALA A 71 13.50 -12.21 -18.70
C ALA A 71 13.96 -10.95 -17.96
N THR A 72 14.01 -10.99 -16.62
CA THR A 72 14.52 -9.88 -15.79
C THR A 72 15.12 -10.41 -14.49
N ASP A 73 16.16 -9.73 -14.00
CA ASP A 73 16.67 -9.90 -12.62
C ASP A 73 16.21 -8.77 -11.70
N ASP A 74 15.65 -7.71 -12.27
CA ASP A 74 15.11 -6.60 -11.52
C ASP A 74 13.76 -7.00 -10.88
N PRO A 75 13.60 -6.79 -9.55
CA PRO A 75 12.40 -7.21 -8.84
C PRO A 75 11.13 -6.44 -9.24
N GLY A 76 11.26 -5.29 -9.93
CA GLY A 76 10.12 -4.42 -10.27
C GLY A 76 9.85 -3.34 -9.23
N PHE A 77 10.48 -3.42 -8.05
CA PHE A 77 10.25 -2.51 -6.94
C PHE A 77 11.00 -1.18 -7.07
N SER A 78 10.30 -0.08 -6.78
CA SER A 78 10.87 1.25 -6.55
C SER A 78 9.94 2.01 -5.61
N LEU A 79 10.38 2.26 -4.37
CA LEU A 79 9.53 2.96 -3.39
C LEU A 79 9.13 4.35 -3.89
N ASP A 80 10.09 5.15 -4.37
CA ASP A 80 9.84 6.48 -4.90
C ASP A 80 8.89 6.44 -6.10
N GLY A 81 9.04 5.43 -6.98
CA GLY A 81 8.16 5.22 -8.11
C GLY A 81 6.73 4.87 -7.69
N LEU A 82 6.58 3.98 -6.71
CA LEU A 82 5.27 3.60 -6.15
C LEU A 82 4.60 4.77 -5.42
N MET A 83 5.37 5.57 -4.68
CA MET A 83 4.87 6.78 -4.03
C MET A 83 4.42 7.82 -5.05
N ALA A 84 5.21 8.07 -6.11
CA ALA A 84 4.84 9.00 -7.17
C ALA A 84 3.60 8.52 -7.93
N TYR A 85 3.50 7.22 -8.22
CA TYR A 85 2.33 6.62 -8.86
C TYR A 85 1.07 6.77 -8.00
N ALA A 86 1.18 6.47 -6.70
CA ALA A 86 0.10 6.59 -5.73
C ALA A 86 -0.26 8.04 -5.37
N ALA A 87 0.59 9.02 -5.66
CA ALA A 87 0.33 10.43 -5.43
C ALA A 87 -0.63 11.05 -6.47
N MET A 88 -1.35 10.26 -7.26
CA MET A 88 -2.36 10.73 -8.20
C MET A 88 -3.71 10.05 -7.93
N PRO A 89 -4.83 10.77 -8.12
CA PRO A 89 -6.17 10.19 -8.05
C PRO A 89 -6.34 9.05 -9.07
N ARG A 90 -6.66 7.84 -8.60
CA ARG A 90 -6.80 6.65 -9.45
C ARG A 90 -7.76 5.65 -8.83
N GLU A 91 -8.40 4.86 -9.69
CA GLU A 91 -9.27 3.73 -9.29
C GLU A 91 -8.58 2.37 -9.49
N ARG A 92 -7.38 2.37 -10.07
CA ARG A 92 -6.55 1.18 -10.28
C ARG A 92 -5.10 1.42 -9.88
N GLU A 93 -4.41 0.34 -9.58
CA GLU A 93 -2.98 0.29 -9.44
C GLU A 93 -2.41 -0.75 -10.40
N ILE A 94 -1.32 -0.38 -11.07
CA ILE A 94 -0.54 -1.26 -11.92
C ILE A 94 0.90 -1.33 -11.39
N ARG A 95 1.37 -2.54 -11.08
CA ARG A 95 2.74 -2.75 -10.59
C ARG A 95 3.48 -3.74 -11.48
N ALA A 96 4.68 -3.36 -11.91
CA ALA A 96 5.64 -4.30 -12.48
C ALA A 96 6.29 -5.13 -11.38
N PHE A 97 6.48 -6.43 -11.62
CA PHE A 97 7.16 -7.33 -10.70
C PHE A 97 7.87 -8.46 -11.44
N ARG A 98 8.83 -9.08 -10.77
CA ARG A 98 9.51 -10.30 -11.24
C ARG A 98 8.80 -11.55 -10.76
N THR A 99 8.45 -12.44 -11.67
CA THR A 99 7.89 -13.76 -11.34
C THR A 99 8.96 -14.67 -10.73
N SER A 100 8.54 -15.77 -10.09
CA SER A 100 9.46 -16.78 -9.54
C SER A 100 10.36 -17.45 -10.59
N VAL A 101 9.94 -17.46 -11.85
CA VAL A 101 10.72 -17.99 -12.98
C VAL A 101 11.61 -16.93 -13.64
N GLY A 102 11.66 -15.71 -13.09
CA GLY A 102 12.55 -14.64 -13.54
C GLY A 102 12.07 -13.89 -14.78
N THR A 103 10.75 -13.79 -14.98
CA THR A 103 10.15 -13.01 -16.06
C THR A 103 9.44 -11.76 -15.54
N LEU A 104 9.31 -10.75 -16.39
CA LEU A 104 8.56 -9.53 -16.10
C LEU A 104 7.06 -9.78 -16.24
N ALA A 105 6.32 -9.39 -15.21
CA ALA A 105 4.86 -9.39 -15.21
C ALA A 105 4.33 -8.10 -14.58
N LEU A 106 3.06 -7.80 -14.84
CA LEU A 106 2.32 -6.74 -14.16
C LEU A 106 1.21 -7.33 -13.29
N THR A 107 0.93 -6.69 -12.17
CA THR A 107 -0.32 -6.88 -11.44
C THR A 107 -1.17 -5.64 -11.62
N VAL A 108 -2.43 -5.82 -12.02
CA VAL A 108 -3.45 -4.78 -12.10
C VAL A 108 -4.49 -5.06 -11.03
N ARG A 109 -4.81 -4.08 -10.18
CA ARG A 109 -5.87 -4.22 -9.16
C ARG A 109 -6.67 -2.94 -9.03
N GLU A 110 -7.93 -3.08 -8.64
CA GLU A 110 -8.73 -1.95 -8.19
C GLU A 110 -8.19 -1.41 -6.87
N VAL A 111 -8.22 -0.08 -6.73
CA VAL A 111 -7.83 0.60 -5.50
C VAL A 111 -8.85 1.66 -5.14
N ARG A 112 -8.88 2.00 -3.85
CA ARG A 112 -9.62 3.15 -3.33
C ARG A 112 -8.67 4.05 -2.57
N PRO A 113 -8.97 5.36 -2.49
CA PRO A 113 -8.20 6.28 -1.67
C PRO A 113 -8.02 5.77 -0.23
N TYR A 114 -6.82 5.90 0.29
CA TYR A 114 -6.46 5.57 1.67
C TYR A 114 -5.27 6.44 2.11
N VAL A 115 -4.92 6.40 3.39
CA VAL A 115 -3.70 7.04 3.89
C VAL A 115 -2.62 5.96 4.01
N GLU A 116 -1.56 6.08 3.20
CA GLU A 116 -0.33 5.33 3.35
C GLU A 116 0.39 5.81 4.60
N VAL A 117 0.45 4.96 5.61
CA VAL A 117 1.06 5.22 6.92
C VAL A 117 2.57 5.21 6.79
N THR A 118 3.19 6.35 7.08
CA THR A 118 4.64 6.53 7.06
C THR A 118 5.24 6.57 8.47
N GLY A 119 4.41 6.78 9.50
CA GLY A 119 4.85 6.81 10.88
C GLY A 119 3.73 6.48 11.85
N VAL A 120 4.09 5.77 12.92
CA VAL A 120 3.20 5.48 14.05
C VAL A 120 3.98 5.76 15.33
N VAL A 121 3.41 6.61 16.18
CA VAL A 121 3.90 6.88 17.54
C VAL A 121 2.87 6.38 18.52
N SER A 122 3.31 5.69 19.56
CA SER A 122 2.44 5.09 20.57
C SER A 122 3.06 5.34 21.93
N ASP A 123 2.73 6.48 22.52
CA ASP A 123 3.27 6.96 23.78
C ASP A 123 2.24 7.86 24.51
N ASP A 124 2.43 8.02 25.82
CA ASP A 124 1.65 8.93 26.69
C ASP A 124 0.11 8.83 26.53
N GLY A 125 -0.40 7.59 26.40
CA GLY A 125 -1.84 7.34 26.24
C GLY A 125 -2.42 7.77 24.89
N VAL A 126 -1.57 8.03 23.89
CA VAL A 126 -1.96 8.47 22.55
C VAL A 126 -1.40 7.52 21.48
N VAL A 127 -2.20 7.24 20.46
CA VAL A 127 -1.71 6.70 19.19
C VAL A 127 -1.69 7.83 18.17
N GLY A 128 -0.50 8.23 17.76
CA GLY A 128 -0.25 9.20 16.69
C GLY A 128 0.09 8.51 15.38
N VAL A 129 -0.39 9.05 14.26
CA VAL A 129 -0.14 8.54 12.92
C VAL A 129 0.23 9.69 11.99
N THR A 130 1.28 9.47 11.20
CA THR A 130 1.59 10.29 10.02
C THR A 130 1.49 9.45 8.76
N GLY A 131 1.12 10.08 7.65
CA GLY A 131 0.98 9.37 6.38
C GLY A 131 0.69 10.30 5.21
N MET A 132 0.35 9.71 4.08
CA MET A 132 -0.01 10.44 2.87
C MET A 132 -1.22 9.84 2.14
N ILE A 133 -2.05 10.67 1.52
CA ILE A 133 -3.16 10.21 0.68
C ILE A 133 -2.59 9.50 -0.56
N ALA A 134 -2.88 8.22 -0.66
CA ALA A 134 -2.62 7.39 -1.83
C ALA A 134 -3.91 7.23 -2.64
N TYR A 135 -3.81 7.35 -3.97
CA TYR A 135 -4.88 7.19 -4.96
C TYR A 135 -6.06 8.17 -4.87
N GLY A 136 -6.00 9.15 -3.97
CA GLY A 136 -7.03 10.18 -3.79
C GLY A 136 -6.57 11.59 -4.16
N GLU A 137 -7.53 12.52 -4.15
CA GLU A 137 -7.26 13.95 -4.23
C GLU A 137 -6.57 14.47 -2.96
N PRO A 138 -5.72 15.51 -3.07
CA PRO A 138 -5.25 16.26 -1.91
C PRO A 138 -6.43 16.83 -1.10
N ILE A 139 -6.32 16.85 0.22
CA ILE A 139 -7.29 17.41 1.16
C ILE A 139 -6.59 18.52 1.96
N GLU A 140 -7.28 19.61 2.24
CA GLU A 140 -6.74 20.70 3.05
C GLU A 140 -7.60 20.92 4.29
N GLY A 141 -6.95 21.07 5.44
CA GLY A 141 -7.59 21.55 6.66
C GLY A 141 -7.88 20.47 7.71
N PRO A 142 -8.84 20.72 8.61
CA PRO A 142 -9.04 19.90 9.79
C PRO A 142 -9.55 18.50 9.45
N ALA A 143 -9.03 17.51 10.16
CA ALA A 143 -9.40 16.11 10.04
C ALA A 143 -9.52 15.46 11.43
N ARG A 144 -9.81 14.16 11.45
CA ARG A 144 -9.81 13.36 12.67
C ARG A 144 -9.10 12.04 12.44
N LEU A 145 -8.32 11.61 13.43
CA LEU A 145 -7.93 10.20 13.55
C LEU A 145 -9.00 9.48 14.35
N VAL A 146 -9.65 8.48 13.76
CA VAL A 146 -10.78 7.78 14.37
C VAL A 146 -10.48 6.29 14.49
N ALA A 147 -10.63 5.78 15.71
CA ALA A 147 -10.62 4.36 16.04
C ALA A 147 -12.06 3.83 16.05
N VAL A 148 -12.35 2.86 15.19
CA VAL A 148 -13.66 2.22 15.07
C VAL A 148 -13.58 0.80 15.65
N PRO A 149 -14.40 0.45 16.64
CA PRO A 149 -14.33 -0.87 17.26
C PRO A 149 -14.94 -1.91 16.33
N ARG A 150 -14.32 -3.08 16.24
CA ARG A 150 -14.90 -4.20 15.46
C ARG A 150 -16.19 -4.76 16.05
N LYS A 151 -16.47 -4.51 17.33
CA LYS A 151 -17.66 -5.00 18.04
C LYS A 151 -18.11 -4.06 19.18
N GLY A 152 -19.33 -3.54 19.07
CA GLY A 152 -20.20 -3.17 20.19
C GLY A 152 -19.82 -1.96 21.05
N ALA A 153 -18.89 -1.13 20.61
CA ALA A 153 -18.60 0.16 21.24
C ALA A 153 -18.79 1.29 20.21
N GLU A 154 -18.83 2.54 20.67
CA GLU A 154 -18.85 3.71 19.78
C GLU A 154 -17.43 4.04 19.28
N PRO A 155 -17.29 4.62 18.08
CA PRO A 155 -16.01 5.12 17.59
C PRO A 155 -15.42 6.20 18.51
N VAL A 156 -14.10 6.15 18.71
CA VAL A 156 -13.35 7.17 19.46
C VAL A 156 -12.49 7.94 18.47
N GLY A 157 -12.55 9.27 18.49
CA GLY A 157 -11.76 10.10 17.58
C GLY A 157 -10.99 11.19 18.30
N GLY A 158 -9.85 11.56 17.74
CA GLY A 158 -9.05 12.70 18.17
C GLY A 158 -8.69 13.64 17.01
N PRO A 159 -7.94 14.72 17.27
CA PRO A 159 -7.61 15.72 16.27
C PRO A 159 -6.69 15.15 15.18
N GLY A 160 -6.82 15.69 13.98
CA GLY A 160 -5.87 15.52 12.89
C GLY A 160 -5.98 16.66 11.89
N ALA A 161 -5.12 16.64 10.88
CA ALA A 161 -5.16 17.60 9.78
C ALA A 161 -4.60 16.97 8.51
N PHE A 162 -5.10 17.44 7.38
CA PHE A 162 -4.46 17.27 6.09
C PHE A 162 -3.78 18.57 5.66
N HIS A 163 -2.58 18.42 5.10
CA HIS A 163 -1.83 19.47 4.40
C HIS A 163 -1.49 18.94 3.02
N GLY A 164 -2.36 19.22 2.05
CA GLY A 164 -2.38 18.62 0.73
C GLY A 164 -2.53 17.10 0.81
N ARG A 165 -1.44 16.37 0.57
CA ARG A 165 -1.45 14.90 0.68
C ARG A 165 -1.06 14.40 2.05
N SER A 166 -0.39 15.20 2.86
CA SER A 166 0.15 14.75 4.13
C SER A 166 -0.94 14.71 5.19
N PHE A 167 -0.98 13.63 5.96
CA PHE A 167 -1.87 13.46 7.11
C PHE A 167 -1.04 13.41 8.39
N GLU A 168 -1.55 14.06 9.42
CA GLU A 168 -1.12 13.87 10.80
C GLU A 168 -2.34 13.82 11.70
N GLY A 169 -2.39 12.88 12.65
CA GLY A 169 -3.47 12.82 13.61
C GLY A 169 -3.14 11.97 14.82
N GLY A 170 -3.89 12.18 15.91
CA GLY A 170 -3.72 11.49 17.18
C GLY A 170 -5.05 11.13 17.81
N VAL A 171 -5.13 9.95 18.42
CA VAL A 171 -6.31 9.50 19.17
C VAL A 171 -5.91 9.09 20.59
N ARG A 172 -6.62 9.62 21.58
CA ARG A 172 -6.45 9.24 22.99
C ARG A 172 -7.00 7.84 23.23
N ILE A 173 -6.26 7.06 24.02
CA ILE A 173 -6.57 5.68 24.32
C ILE A 173 -7.57 5.53 25.47
N GLU A 174 -7.50 6.42 26.45
CA GLU A 174 -8.31 6.38 27.68
C GLU A 174 -9.80 6.08 27.41
N PRO A 175 -10.52 6.76 26.48
CA PRO A 175 -11.93 6.43 26.21
C PRO A 175 -12.17 5.00 25.71
N MET A 176 -11.21 4.42 24.97
CA MET A 176 -11.29 3.04 24.49
C MET A 176 -11.00 2.04 25.64
N ALA A 177 -10.06 2.37 26.53
CA ALA A 177 -9.69 1.55 27.68
C ALA A 177 -10.80 1.52 28.74
N ASP A 178 -11.37 2.68 29.09
CA ASP A 178 -12.43 2.81 30.10
C ASP A 178 -13.71 2.10 29.70
N GLY A 179 -14.02 2.08 28.40
CA GLY A 179 -15.16 1.37 27.83
C GLY A 179 -14.95 -0.14 27.69
N GLN A 180 -13.74 -0.65 27.89
CA GLN A 180 -13.42 -2.04 27.64
C GLN A 180 -14.03 -2.95 28.71
N ARG A 181 -14.78 -3.97 28.26
CA ARG A 181 -15.35 -5.03 29.12
C ARG A 181 -14.83 -6.41 28.77
N ARG A 182 -14.42 -6.61 27.52
CA ARG A 182 -13.87 -7.88 27.04
C ARG A 182 -12.37 -7.90 27.30
N ARG A 183 -11.83 -9.08 27.64
CA ARG A 183 -10.38 -9.26 27.83
C ARG A 183 -9.55 -8.73 26.66
N ARG A 184 -10.03 -8.88 25.43
CA ARG A 184 -9.37 -8.35 24.22
C ARG A 184 -10.37 -7.70 23.28
N THR A 185 -10.03 -6.52 22.77
CA THR A 185 -10.78 -5.79 21.75
C THR A 185 -9.86 -5.29 20.63
N PHE A 186 -10.44 -5.01 19.46
CA PHE A 186 -9.72 -4.58 18.27
C PHE A 186 -10.44 -3.39 17.64
N TRP A 187 -9.65 -2.41 17.24
CA TRP A 187 -10.12 -1.13 16.72
C TRP A 187 -9.38 -0.84 15.41
N ASP A 188 -10.12 -0.61 14.34
CA ASP A 188 -9.56 -0.24 13.04
C ASP A 188 -9.41 1.28 12.99
N LEU A 189 -8.29 1.77 12.42
CA LEU A 189 -7.99 3.20 12.38
C LEU A 189 -8.29 3.80 11.00
N TYR A 190 -8.84 5.02 11.02
CA TYR A 190 -9.20 5.80 9.83
C TYR A 190 -8.83 7.27 10.00
N ALA A 191 -8.52 7.94 8.89
CA ALA A 191 -8.58 9.40 8.81
C ALA A 191 -9.97 9.82 8.31
N GLU A 192 -10.58 10.82 8.95
CA GLU A 192 -11.85 11.40 8.53
C GLU A 192 -11.72 12.89 8.24
N ALA A 193 -12.17 13.32 7.06
CA ALA A 193 -12.23 14.72 6.64
C ALA A 193 -13.38 14.88 5.63
N ASP A 194 -14.13 15.98 5.71
CA ASP A 194 -15.21 16.33 4.76
C ASP A 194 -16.21 15.19 4.45
N GLY A 195 -16.54 14.38 5.47
CA GLY A 195 -17.44 13.23 5.34
C GLY A 195 -16.82 12.00 4.66
N ALA A 196 -15.58 12.09 4.17
CA ALA A 196 -14.80 10.95 3.71
C ALA A 196 -14.14 10.24 4.91
N ARG A 197 -14.06 8.91 4.83
CA ARG A 197 -13.34 8.05 5.78
C ARG A 197 -12.31 7.24 5.01
N LEU A 198 -11.04 7.58 5.20
CA LEU A 198 -9.90 6.95 4.54
C LEU A 198 -9.27 5.90 5.47
N PRO A 199 -9.16 4.63 5.06
CA PRO A 199 -8.43 3.63 5.83
C PRO A 199 -6.96 4.03 6.01
N LEU A 200 -6.38 3.70 7.16
CA LEU A 200 -4.92 3.79 7.34
C LEU A 200 -4.31 2.44 6.97
N ALA A 201 -3.32 2.40 6.08
CA ALA A 201 -2.64 1.17 5.69
C ALA A 201 -1.19 1.45 5.28
N ALA A 202 -0.35 0.42 5.22
CA ALA A 202 1.00 0.52 4.66
C ALA A 202 1.15 -0.54 3.56
N ARG A 203 1.06 -0.13 2.29
CA ARG A 203 0.95 -1.04 1.13
C ARG A 203 1.95 -0.73 0.02
N LEU A 204 2.70 0.37 0.09
CA LEU A 204 3.62 0.79 -0.97
C LEU A 204 5.06 0.28 -0.81
N ASP A 205 5.45 -0.18 0.39
CA ASP A 205 6.82 -0.64 0.69
C ASP A 205 7.16 -2.08 0.23
N ASP A 206 6.23 -2.75 -0.46
CA ASP A 206 6.32 -4.15 -0.95
C ASP A 206 6.59 -5.21 0.15
N VAL A 207 6.51 -4.82 1.42
CA VAL A 207 6.56 -5.74 2.55
C VAL A 207 5.19 -6.37 2.71
N THR A 208 5.04 -7.60 2.19
CA THR A 208 3.83 -8.41 2.43
C THR A 208 3.79 -8.95 3.86
N ASP A 209 2.59 -9.28 4.36
CA ASP A 209 2.39 -9.91 5.68
C ASP A 209 3.02 -9.11 6.83
N LYS A 210 2.73 -7.79 6.89
CA LYS A 210 3.30 -6.91 7.93
C LYS A 210 2.88 -7.33 9.33
N LYS A 211 1.73 -8.00 9.47
CA LYS A 211 1.24 -8.53 10.74
C LYS A 211 2.24 -9.45 11.44
N THR A 212 3.02 -10.24 10.70
CA THR A 212 4.03 -11.14 11.28
C THR A 212 5.41 -10.49 11.39
N LYS A 213 5.68 -9.48 10.55
CA LYS A 213 7.01 -8.85 10.40
C LYS A 213 7.20 -7.57 11.22
N VAL A 214 6.13 -6.82 11.49
CA VAL A 214 6.18 -5.53 12.19
C VAL A 214 5.58 -5.66 13.58
N ARG A 215 6.33 -5.22 14.59
CA ARG A 215 5.85 -5.15 15.97
C ARG A 215 6.04 -3.76 16.54
N PHE A 216 4.93 -3.12 16.89
CA PHE A 216 4.96 -1.84 17.58
C PHE A 216 5.19 -2.05 19.09
N PRO A 217 5.86 -1.09 19.76
CA PRO A 217 5.92 -1.05 21.21
C PRO A 217 4.48 -1.01 21.76
N ALA A 218 4.28 -1.68 22.90
CA ALA A 218 3.02 -1.57 23.62
C ALA A 218 3.13 -0.43 24.63
N GLN A 219 2.00 0.22 24.89
CA GLN A 219 1.84 1.16 26.00
C GLN A 219 0.70 0.68 26.91
N HIS A 220 0.60 1.28 28.09
CA HIS A 220 -0.38 0.90 29.11
C HIS A 220 -1.21 2.12 29.52
N VAL A 221 -2.52 1.93 29.64
CA VAL A 221 -3.46 2.87 30.25
C VAL A 221 -4.22 2.12 31.33
N GLY A 222 -3.89 2.38 32.59
CA GLY A 222 -4.32 1.54 33.70
C GLY A 222 -3.87 0.08 33.51
N GLN A 223 -4.82 -0.86 33.63
CA GLN A 223 -4.60 -2.30 33.40
C GLN A 223 -4.73 -2.72 31.93
N VAL A 224 -4.94 -1.78 31.01
CA VAL A 224 -5.14 -2.07 29.60
C VAL A 224 -3.85 -1.85 28.83
N ARG A 225 -3.29 -2.95 28.31
CA ARG A 225 -2.20 -2.92 27.34
C ARG A 225 -2.73 -2.62 25.95
N VAL A 226 -2.13 -1.64 25.30
CA VAL A 226 -2.51 -1.16 23.98
C VAL A 226 -1.35 -1.31 23.01
N ARG A 227 -1.62 -1.86 21.83
CA ARG A 227 -0.61 -2.12 20.81
C ARG A 227 -1.18 -1.86 19.42
N PRO A 228 -0.61 -0.90 18.67
CA PRO A 228 -0.82 -0.81 17.23
C PRO A 228 -0.34 -2.10 16.54
N TYR A 229 -0.99 -2.49 15.45
CA TYR A 229 -0.60 -3.63 14.64
C TYR A 229 -1.18 -3.49 13.23
N TYR A 230 -0.55 -4.16 12.26
CA TYR A 230 -1.12 -4.30 10.92
C TYR A 230 -2.02 -5.55 10.84
N THR A 231 -3.14 -5.41 10.14
CA THR A 231 -4.06 -6.52 9.82
C THR A 231 -3.52 -7.39 8.69
N ASP A 232 -4.25 -8.44 8.33
CA ASP A 232 -3.92 -9.28 7.17
C ASP A 232 -4.04 -8.54 5.82
N THR A 233 -4.62 -7.33 5.81
CA THR A 233 -4.73 -6.44 4.65
C THR A 233 -3.78 -5.25 4.72
N ASP A 234 -2.78 -5.35 5.60
CA ASP A 234 -1.81 -4.30 5.95
C ASP A 234 -2.46 -2.97 6.38
N SER A 235 -3.69 -3.02 6.89
CA SER A 235 -4.37 -1.87 7.47
C SER A 235 -3.93 -1.69 8.92
N LEU A 236 -3.77 -0.44 9.37
CA LEU A 236 -3.38 -0.14 10.74
C LEU A 236 -4.59 -0.25 11.67
N ALA A 237 -4.39 -0.98 12.77
CA ALA A 237 -5.38 -1.18 13.81
C ALA A 237 -4.71 -1.13 15.18
N VAL A 238 -5.51 -1.10 16.24
CA VAL A 238 -5.05 -1.16 17.63
C VAL A 238 -5.71 -2.33 18.34
N ALA A 239 -4.91 -3.12 19.04
CA ALA A 239 -5.38 -4.17 19.92
C ALA A 239 -5.27 -3.71 21.37
N LEU A 240 -6.37 -3.80 22.11
CA LEU A 240 -6.40 -3.54 23.54
C LEU A 240 -6.61 -4.84 24.30
N THR A 241 -5.81 -5.08 25.33
CA THR A 241 -5.86 -6.29 26.16
C THR A 241 -5.85 -5.89 27.64
N ILE A 242 -6.86 -6.34 28.40
CA ILE A 242 -6.82 -6.24 29.86
C ILE A 242 -5.78 -7.24 30.35
N GLU A 243 -4.75 -6.74 31.02
CA GLU A 243 -3.78 -7.57 31.74
C GLU A 243 -4.26 -7.65 33.19
N GLU A 244 -4.48 -8.87 33.69
CA GLU A 244 -4.75 -9.08 35.12
C GLU A 244 -3.47 -8.72 35.89
N GLU A 245 -3.61 -8.01 37.01
CA GLU A 245 -2.49 -7.78 37.93
C GLU A 245 -1.90 -9.14 38.29
N GLY A 246 -0.62 -9.34 37.93
CA GLY A 246 0.11 -10.55 38.26
C GLY A 246 0.05 -10.76 39.77
N THR A 247 -0.64 -11.82 40.18
CA THR A 247 -0.64 -12.31 41.56
C THR A 247 0.71 -12.90 41.91
#